data_AF-Q4TW73-F1
#
_entry.id   AF-Q4TW73-F1
#
_cell.length_a   1.000
_cell.length_b   1.000
_cell.length_c   1.000
_cell.angle_alpha   90.00
_cell.angle_beta   90.00
_cell.angle_gamma   90.00
#
_symmetry.space_group_name_H-M   'P 1'
#
loop_
_entity.id
_entity.type
_entity.pdbx_description
1 polymer ?
#
loop_
_entity_poly.entity_id
_entity_poly.type
_entity_poly.pdbx_seq_one_letter_code
_entity_poly.pdbx_strand_id
1 'polypeptide(L)' 'TEKLSPYECGFDPLGSARLPFSIRFFLVAILFLLFDLEIALLLPLPWAIQLPQPLLTLLWTSTILLLLTLGLAYEWMQG' A
#
# COMPACT_ATOMS: atom_id res chain seq x y z
N THR A 1 -40.04 -1.70 -4.30
CA THR A 1 -39.21 -0.49 -4.37
C THR A 1 -38.38 -0.33 -3.11
N GLU A 2 -38.94 -0.54 -1.91
CA GLU A 2 -38.21 -0.57 -0.62
C GLU A 2 -37.02 -1.54 -0.53
N LYS A 3 -37.00 -2.64 -1.30
CA LYS A 3 -35.84 -3.56 -1.30
C LYS A 3 -34.58 -2.96 -1.96
N LEU A 4 -34.73 -1.89 -2.74
CA LEU A 4 -33.65 -1.24 -3.47
C LEU A 4 -33.25 0.10 -2.85
N SER A 5 -33.93 0.55 -1.79
CA SER A 5 -33.59 1.79 -1.07
C SER A 5 -32.52 1.53 0.01
N PRO A 6 -31.67 2.53 0.32
CA PRO A 6 -30.67 2.43 1.38
C PRO A 6 -31.32 2.21 2.75
N TYR A 7 -30.72 1.36 3.59
CA TYR A 7 -31.18 1.17 4.97
C TYR A 7 -30.67 2.31 5.87
N GLU A 8 -31.58 3.10 6.42
CA GLU A 8 -31.27 4.17 7.38
C GLU A 8 -32.12 4.02 8.66
N CYS A 9 -32.09 2.83 9.26
CA CYS A 9 -32.74 2.52 10.54
C CYS A 9 -34.24 2.93 10.63
N GLY A 10 -34.96 2.86 9.51
CA GLY A 10 -36.39 3.20 9.43
C GLY A 10 -36.70 4.65 9.03
N PHE A 11 -35.68 5.44 8.68
CA PHE A 11 -35.83 6.79 8.12
C PHE A 11 -35.53 6.83 6.62
N ASP A 12 -36.07 7.85 5.94
CA ASP A 12 -35.68 8.15 4.55
C ASP A 12 -34.29 8.77 4.52
N PRO A 13 -33.43 8.39 3.56
CA PRO A 13 -32.06 8.83 3.54
C PRO A 13 -31.94 10.34 3.35
N LEU A 14 -31.30 11.01 4.32
CA LEU A 14 -31.05 12.45 4.28
C LEU A 14 -29.81 12.75 3.42
N GLY A 15 -29.95 12.54 2.11
CA GLY A 15 -28.91 12.84 1.12
C GLY A 15 -28.05 11.62 0.73
N SER A 16 -26.84 11.89 0.23
CA SER A 16 -25.94 10.84 -0.27
C SER A 16 -25.04 10.30 0.85
N ALA A 17 -24.91 8.98 0.94
CA ALA A 17 -23.98 8.31 1.86
C ALA A 17 -22.47 8.53 1.53
N ARG A 18 -22.15 9.24 0.45
CA ARG A 18 -20.76 9.55 0.09
C ARG A 18 -20.28 10.77 0.86
N LEU A 19 -19.67 10.50 2.01
CA LEU A 19 -19.00 11.51 2.83
C LEU A 19 -17.50 11.49 2.54
N PRO A 20 -16.81 12.65 2.56
CA PRO A 20 -15.36 12.68 2.53
C PRO A 20 -14.82 11.93 3.75
N PHE A 21 -14.11 10.83 3.49
CA PHE A 21 -13.52 9.99 4.53
C PHE A 21 -12.21 10.61 5.02
N SER A 22 -11.80 10.27 6.25
CA SER A 22 -10.58 10.85 6.80
C SER A 22 -9.33 10.34 6.08
N ILE A 23 -8.44 11.28 5.71
CA ILE A 23 -7.20 11.03 4.96
C ILE A 23 -6.25 10.06 5.70
N ARG A 24 -6.39 9.95 7.02
CA ARG A 24 -5.56 9.05 7.86
C ARG A 24 -5.67 7.59 7.43
N PHE A 25 -6.86 7.10 7.09
CA PHE A 25 -7.02 5.71 6.62
C PHE A 25 -6.50 5.51 5.20
N PHE A 26 -6.49 6.57 4.38
CA PHE A 26 -5.97 6.53 3.03
C PHE A 26 -4.44 6.37 3.03
N LEU A 27 -3.72 7.11 3.90
CA LEU A 27 -2.28 6.97 4.07
C LEU A 27 -1.89 5.55 4.52
N VAL A 28 -2.64 4.96 5.47
CA VAL A 28 -2.42 3.58 5.91
C VAL A 28 -2.56 2.58 4.75
N ALA A 29 -3.52 2.78 3.85
CA ALA A 29 -3.71 1.91 2.69
C ALA A 29 -2.55 2.01 1.68
N ILE A 30 -2.03 3.23 1.44
CA ILE A 30 -0.85 3.44 0.57
C ILE A 30 0.40 2.81 1.19
N LEU A 31 0.62 3.02 2.49
CA LEU A 31 1.73 2.40 3.22
C LEU A 31 1.67 0.87 3.16
N PHE A 32 0.49 0.29 3.40
CA PHE A 32 0.27 -1.15 3.28
C PHE A 32 0.66 -1.66 1.87
N LEU A 33 0.22 -0.97 0.82
CA LEU A 33 0.54 -1.34 -0.56
C LEU A 33 2.05 -1.26 -0.85
N LEU A 34 2.73 -0.23 -0.37
CA LEU A 34 4.18 -0.06 -0.52
C LEU A 34 4.97 -1.16 0.20
N PHE A 35 4.60 -1.50 1.43
CA PHE A 35 5.24 -2.57 2.18
C PHE A 35 4.97 -3.96 1.57
N ASP A 36 3.77 -4.21 1.05
CA ASP A 36 3.46 -5.46 0.35
C ASP A 36 4.33 -5.61 -0.92
N LEU A 37 4.53 -4.52 -1.67
CA LEU A 37 5.45 -4.50 -2.81
C LEU A 37 6.91 -4.77 -2.39
N GLU A 38 7.36 -4.17 -1.28
CA GLU A 38 8.71 -4.38 -0.75
C GLU A 38 8.96 -5.86 -0.40
N ILE A 39 8.01 -6.50 0.27
CA ILE A 39 8.07 -7.93 0.62
C ILE A 39 8.04 -8.80 -0.64
N ALA A 40 7.21 -8.47 -1.62
CA ALA A 40 7.15 -9.19 -2.90
C ALA A 40 8.51 -9.15 -3.64
N LEU A 41 9.25 -8.05 -3.55
CA LEU A 41 10.60 -7.93 -4.13
C LEU A 41 11.68 -8.68 -3.34
N LEU A 42 11.50 -8.86 -2.03
CA LEU A 42 12.40 -9.66 -1.19
C LEU A 42 12.24 -11.17 -1.41
N LEU A 43 11.02 -11.63 -1.70
CA LEU A 43 10.68 -13.05 -1.85
C LEU A 43 11.54 -13.82 -2.87
N PRO A 44 11.90 -13.30 -4.06
CA PRO A 44 12.75 -14.02 -5.02
C PRO A 44 14.25 -14.09 -4.67
N LEU A 45 14.72 -13.34 -3.66
CA LEU A 45 16.16 -13.23 -3.34
C LEU A 45 16.87 -14.56 -3.05
N PRO A 46 16.27 -15.53 -2.32
CA PRO A 46 16.93 -16.81 -2.05
C PRO A 46 17.27 -17.58 -3.34
N TRP A 47 16.40 -17.51 -4.36
CA TRP A 47 16.67 -18.13 -5.67
C TRP A 47 17.64 -17.29 -6.51
N ALA A 48 17.67 -15.97 -6.33
CA ALA A 48 18.58 -15.08 -7.05
C ALA A 48 20.07 -15.36 -6.74
N ILE A 49 20.39 -16.01 -5.61
CA ILE A 49 21.76 -16.43 -5.25
C ILE A 49 22.30 -17.50 -6.23
N GLN A 50 21.42 -18.26 -6.88
CA GLN A 50 21.79 -19.32 -7.84
C GLN A 50 22.07 -18.79 -9.25
N LEU A 51 21.84 -17.50 -9.50
CA LEU A 51 22.10 -16.88 -10.80
C LEU A 51 23.60 -16.75 -11.08
N PRO A 52 24.01 -16.65 -12.36
CA PRO A 52 25.43 -16.55 -12.73
C PRO A 52 26.13 -15.30 -12.15
N GLN A 53 25.39 -14.26 -11.77
CA GLN A 53 25.93 -13.02 -11.19
C GLN A 53 25.15 -12.59 -9.94
N PRO A 54 25.32 -13.30 -8.80
CA PRO A 54 24.52 -13.05 -7.60
C PRO A 54 24.85 -11.71 -6.92
N LEU A 55 26.09 -11.24 -7.03
CA LEU A 55 26.49 -9.93 -6.49
C LEU A 55 25.77 -8.78 -7.22
N LEU A 56 25.62 -8.89 -8.54
CA LEU A 56 24.95 -7.87 -9.35
C LEU A 56 23.45 -7.82 -9.03
N THR A 57 22.79 -8.97 -8.89
CA THR A 57 21.38 -9.02 -8.53
C THR A 57 21.12 -8.51 -7.11
N LEU A 58 22.00 -8.80 -6.16
CA LEU A 58 21.95 -8.22 -4.81
C LEU A 58 22.16 -6.70 -4.80
N LEU A 59 23.07 -6.18 -5.63
CA LEU A 59 23.26 -4.73 -5.77
C LEU A 59 21.99 -4.07 -6.32
N TRP A 60 21.39 -4.59 -7.39
CA TRP A 60 20.15 -4.02 -7.93
C TRP A 60 19.00 -4.07 -6.95
N THR A 61 18.77 -5.22 -6.31
CA THR A 61 17.69 -5.36 -5.33
C THR A 61 17.89 -4.46 -4.11
N SER A 62 19.10 -4.35 -3.57
CA SER A 62 19.39 -3.42 -2.47
C SER A 62 19.22 -1.95 -2.86
N THR A 63 19.55 -1.55 -4.09
CA THR A 63 19.31 -0.16 -4.54
C THR A 63 17.82 0.19 -4.60
N ILE A 64 16.96 -0.75 -5.04
CA ILE A 64 15.51 -0.53 -5.09
C ILE A 64 14.93 -0.46 -3.69
N LEU A 65 15.32 -1.36 -2.79
CA LEU A 65 14.89 -1.34 -1.39
C LEU A 65 15.31 -0.05 -0.68
N LEU A 66 16.54 0.41 -0.93
CA LEU A 66 17.04 1.66 -0.35
C LEU A 66 16.23 2.88 -0.84
N LEU A 67 15.84 2.89 -2.12
CA LEU A 67 14.99 3.95 -2.67
C LEU A 67 13.58 3.95 -2.05
N LEU A 68 12.96 2.78 -1.87
CA LEU A 68 11.64 2.64 -1.26
C LEU A 68 11.66 3.04 0.22
N THR A 69 12.66 2.58 0.98
CA THR A 69 12.84 2.94 2.40
C THR A 69 13.14 4.41 2.62
N LEU A 70 13.91 5.06 1.73
CA LEU A 70 14.09 6.52 1.77
C LEU A 70 12.79 7.26 1.47
N GLY A 71 11.99 6.78 0.51
CA GLY A 71 10.66 7.35 0.21
C GLY A 71 9.72 7.27 1.40
N LEU A 72 9.71 6.12 2.09
CA LEU A 72 9.00 5.92 3.35
C LEU A 72 9.49 6.88 4.45
N ALA A 73 10.80 7.01 4.63
CA ALA A 73 11.37 7.89 5.64
C ALA A 73 11.00 9.37 5.39
N TYR A 74 10.95 9.79 4.12
CA TYR A 74 10.49 11.11 3.73
C TYR A 74 9.02 11.33 4.07
N GLU A 75 8.16 10.35 3.76
CA GLU A 75 6.72 10.42 4.08
C GLU A 75 6.50 10.46 5.60
N TRP A 76 7.24 9.67 6.37
CA TRP A 76 7.20 9.71 7.85
C TRP A 76 7.61 11.08 8.42
N MET A 77 8.55 11.78 7.76
CA MET A 77 8.98 13.10 8.22
C MET A 77 8.00 14.22 7.85
N GLN A 78 7.21 14.07 6.79
CA GLN A 78 6.26 15.10 6.32
C GLN A 78 4.79 14.83 6.71
N GLY A 79 4.43 13.58 6.98
CA GLY A 79 3.11 13.17 7.48
C GLY A 79 2.91 13.49 8.95
#